data_AF-A0A7M3WUI1-F1
#
_entry.id   AF-A0A7M3WUI1-F1
#
_cell.length_a   1.000
_cell.length_b   1.000
_cell.length_c   1.000
_cell.angle_alpha   90.00
_cell.angle_beta   90.00
_cell.angle_gamma   90.00
#
_symmetry.space_group_name_H-M   'P 1'
#
loop_
_entity.id
_entity.type
_entity.pdbx_description
1 polymer ?
#
loop_
_entity_poly.entity_id
_entity_poly.type
_entity_poly.pdbx_seq_one_letter_code
_entity_poly.pdbx_strand_id
1 'polypeptide(L)'
;MGRRLTHRGMQISTVAVIGAGTMGAGIAQVCAQAGWRTHLHDAHPDGLVAGMDRINAFWDKGIARGKTTEEQKAAWSVHLHA
;
A
#
# COMPACT_ATOMS: atom_id res chain seq x y z
N MET A 1 -37.58 -9.37 -18.98
CA MET A 1 -36.40 -10.19 -19.25
C MET A 1 -35.14 -9.35 -18.97
N GLY A 2 -34.75 -9.18 -17.71
CA GLY A 2 -33.64 -8.30 -17.32
C GLY A 2 -32.29 -9.03 -17.40
N ARG A 3 -31.32 -8.50 -18.14
CA ARG A 3 -29.94 -9.02 -18.16
C ARG A 3 -29.33 -8.82 -16.77
N ARG A 4 -29.22 -9.93 -16.02
CA ARG A 4 -28.43 -10.00 -14.80
C ARG A 4 -26.96 -9.91 -15.22
N LEU A 5 -26.31 -8.77 -14.98
CA LEU A 5 -24.86 -8.63 -15.13
C LEU A 5 -24.21 -9.52 -14.06
N THR A 6 -23.77 -10.72 -14.45
CA THR A 6 -22.91 -11.54 -13.61
C THR A 6 -21.59 -10.79 -13.48
N HIS A 7 -21.33 -10.19 -12.32
CA HIS A 7 -20.06 -9.58 -12.01
C HIS A 7 -19.02 -10.71 -12.01
N ARG A 8 -18.33 -10.93 -13.13
CA ARG A 8 -17.10 -11.71 -13.13
C ARG A 8 -16.19 -11.01 -12.14
N GLY A 9 -15.78 -11.71 -11.07
CA GLY A 9 -14.90 -11.14 -10.06
C GLY A 9 -13.61 -10.69 -10.75
N MET A 10 -13.43 -9.38 -10.92
CA MET A 10 -12.18 -8.85 -11.45
C MET A 10 -11.14 -9.00 -10.34
N GLN A 11 -10.09 -9.77 -10.61
CA GLN A 11 -8.94 -9.84 -9.71
C GLN A 11 -8.12 -8.56 -9.90
N ILE A 12 -7.98 -7.80 -8.81
CA ILE A 12 -7.09 -6.64 -8.76
C ILE A 12 -5.68 -7.15 -8.48
N SER A 13 -4.74 -6.84 -9.36
CA SER A 13 -3.33 -7.24 -9.21
C SER A 13 -2.38 -6.06 -8.99
N THR A 14 -2.81 -4.83 -9.30
CA THR A 14 -1.98 -3.63 -9.19
C THR A 14 -2.83 -2.43 -8.78
N VAL A 15 -2.31 -1.61 -7.87
CA VAL A 15 -2.93 -0.37 -7.41
C VAL A 15 -1.96 0.79 -7.57
N ALA A 16 -2.45 1.93 -8.05
CA ALA A 16 -1.73 3.19 -8.03
C ALA A 16 -2.44 4.14 -7.06
N VAL A 17 -1.69 4.73 -6.15
CA VAL A 17 -2.18 5.71 -5.16
C VAL A 17 -1.58 7.06 -5.50
N ILE A 18 -2.44 8.03 -5.79
CA ILE A 18 -2.04 9.38 -6.20
C ILE A 18 -2.14 10.33 -5.00
N GLY A 19 -1.01 10.89 -4.62
CA GLY A 19 -0.79 11.66 -3.39
C GLY A 19 -0.17 10.79 -2.29
N ALA A 20 0.92 11.26 -1.69
CA ALA A 20 1.69 10.59 -0.65
C ALA A 20 1.56 11.23 0.76
N GLY A 21 0.56 12.10 0.93
CA GLY A 21 0.13 12.59 2.25
C GLY A 21 -0.40 11.47 3.15
N THR A 22 -0.88 11.82 4.35
CA THR A 22 -1.29 10.83 5.39
C THR A 22 -2.21 9.73 4.87
N MET A 23 -3.25 10.10 4.11
CA MET A 23 -4.22 9.13 3.58
C MET A 23 -3.61 8.25 2.49
N GLY A 24 -2.88 8.85 1.55
CA GLY A 24 -2.27 8.11 0.44
C GLY A 24 -1.22 7.10 0.91
N ALA A 25 -0.36 7.51 1.85
CA ALA A 25 0.57 6.60 2.50
C ALA A 25 -0.15 5.43 3.21
N GLY A 26 -1.24 5.71 3.94
CA GLY A 26 -2.03 4.67 4.61
C GLY A 26 -2.72 3.70 3.64
N ILE A 27 -3.27 4.21 2.54
CA ILE A 27 -3.88 3.37 1.49
C ILE A 27 -2.81 2.48 0.85
N ALA A 28 -1.67 3.07 0.45
CA ALA A 28 -0.57 2.32 -0.17
C ALA A 28 -0.03 1.23 0.77
N GLN A 29 0.12 1.55 2.06
CA GLN A 29 0.50 0.57 3.08
C GLN A 29 -0.45 -0.63 3.09
N VAL A 30 -1.76 -0.41 3.21
CA VAL A 30 -2.74 -1.50 3.31
C VAL A 30 -2.77 -2.33 2.03
N CYS A 31 -2.67 -1.70 0.85
CA CYS A 31 -2.60 -2.41 -0.43
C CYS A 31 -1.35 -3.30 -0.53
N ALA A 32 -0.17 -2.79 -0.16
CA ALA A 32 1.07 -3.56 -0.14
C ALA A 32 0.99 -4.74 0.86
N GLN A 33 0.38 -4.51 2.02
CA GLN A 33 0.12 -5.55 3.03
C GLN A 33 -0.84 -6.63 2.54
N ALA A 34 -1.80 -6.27 1.68
CA ALA A 34 -2.74 -7.19 1.06
C ALA A 34 -2.15 -8.00 -0.10
N GLY A 35 -0.88 -7.78 -0.46
CA GLY A 35 -0.21 -8.50 -1.55
C GLY A 35 -0.37 -7.86 -2.92
N TRP A 36 -0.88 -6.63 -3.01
CA TRP A 36 -1.07 -5.95 -4.28
C TRP A 36 0.17 -5.16 -4.67
N ARG A 37 0.60 -5.28 -5.92
CA ARG A 37 1.66 -4.42 -6.47
C ARG A 37 1.18 -2.97 -6.43
N THR A 38 1.77 -2.17 -5.57
CA THR A 38 1.28 -0.85 -5.17
C THR A 38 2.30 0.22 -5.53
N HIS A 39 1.87 1.17 -6.36
CA HIS A 39 2.66 2.34 -6.73
C HIS A 39 2.15 3.55 -5.96
N LEU A 40 3.01 4.19 -5.18
CA LEU A 40 2.73 5.46 -4.52
C LEU A 40 3.34 6.57 -5.35
N HIS A 41 2.54 7.55 -5.76
CA HIS A 41 3.02 8.69 -6.53
C HIS A 41 2.65 9.99 -5.84
N ASP A 42 3.53 10.98 -5.94
CA ASP A 42 3.24 12.36 -5.56
C ASP A 42 3.80 13.30 -6.62
N ALA A 43 3.18 14.47 -6.77
CA ALA A 43 3.67 15.51 -7.67
C ALA A 43 4.98 16.13 -7.14
N HIS A 44 5.20 16.07 -5.83
CA HIS A 44 6.40 16.59 -5.18
C HIS A 44 7.27 15.43 -4.68
N PRO A 45 8.56 15.36 -5.08
CA PRO A 45 9.48 14.32 -4.63
C PRO A 45 9.56 14.21 -3.10
N ASP A 46 9.58 15.34 -2.39
CA ASP A 46 9.63 15.38 -0.93
C ASP A 46 8.38 14.75 -0.30
N GLY A 47 7.21 14.93 -0.93
CA GLY A 47 5.97 14.31 -0.50
C GLY A 47 6.02 12.79 -0.64
N LEU A 48 6.56 12.30 -1.75
CA LEU A 48 6.75 10.88 -2.00
C LEU A 48 7.69 10.23 -0.97
N VAL A 49 8.86 10.84 -0.73
CA VAL A 49 9.83 10.38 0.28
C VAL A 49 9.17 10.36 1.67
N ALA A 50 8.51 11.45 2.07
CA ALA A 50 7.83 11.51 3.37
C ALA A 50 6.69 10.48 3.50
N GLY A 51 6.02 10.15 2.40
CA GLY A 51 5.02 9.08 2.35
C GLY A 51 5.63 7.71 2.59
N MET A 52 6.70 7.39 1.87
CA MET A 52 7.44 6.13 2.01
C MET A 52 8.03 5.96 3.42
N ASP A 53 8.61 7.02 3.97
CA ASP A 53 9.15 7.02 5.34
C ASP A 53 8.08 6.78 6.38
N ARG A 54 6.88 7.38 6.21
CA ARG A 54 5.75 7.17 7.11
C ARG A 54 5.29 5.71 7.11
N ILE A 55 5.26 5.06 5.94
CA ILE A 55 4.89 3.64 5.82
C ILE A 55 5.92 2.76 6.55
N ASN A 56 7.21 2.98 6.27
CA ASN A 56 8.29 2.24 6.93
C ASN A 56 8.26 2.41 8.46
N ALA A 57 8.13 3.66 8.93
CA ALA A 57 8.06 3.97 10.35
C ALA A 57 6.81 3.36 11.02
N PHE A 58 5.70 3.18 10.30
CA PHE A 58 4.52 2.49 10.82
C PHE A 58 4.83 1.01 11.05
N TRP A 59 5.48 0.33 10.08
CA TRP A 59 5.87 -1.07 10.23
C TRP A 59 6.87 -1.25 11.37
N ASP A 60 7.90 -0.41 11.46
CA ASP A 60 8.90 -0.46 12.54
C ASP A 60 8.26 -0.31 13.92
N LYS A 61 7.32 0.63 14.07
CA LYS A 61 6.53 0.78 15.30
C LYS A 61 5.67 -0.44 15.59
N GLY A 62 5.16 -1.11 14.55
CA GLY A 62 4.45 -2.37 14.67
C GLY A 62 5.34 -3.48 15.24
N ILE A 63 6.57 -3.60 14.74
CA ILE A 63 7.57 -4.59 15.18
C ILE A 63 7.95 -4.33 16.63
N ALA A 64 8.29 -3.09 16.98
CA ALA A 64 8.62 -2.69 18.35
C ALA A 64 7.47 -2.97 19.35
N ARG A 65 6.23 -3.01 18.88
CA ARG A 65 5.03 -3.32 19.67
C ARG A 65 4.60 -4.79 19.61
N GLY A 66 5.35 -5.66 18.93
CA GLY A 66 5.02 -7.07 18.72
C GLY A 66 3.75 -7.32 17.89
N LYS A 67 3.32 -6.33 17.09
CA LYS A 67 2.12 -6.43 16.23
C LYS A 67 2.42 -6.97 14.84
N THR A 68 3.67 -6.90 14.41
CA THR A 68 4.17 -7.46 13.14
C THR A 68 5.62 -7.90 13.31
N THR A 69 6.22 -8.49 12.28
CA THR A 69 7.59 -9.00 12.29
C THR A 69 8.43 -8.41 11.15
N GLU A 70 9.75 -8.55 11.24
CA GLU A 70 10.67 -8.14 10.17
C GLU A 70 10.37 -8.89 8.87
N GLU A 71 10.01 -10.18 8.95
CA GLU A 71 9.66 -11.00 7.79
C GLU A 71 8.38 -10.49 7.11
N GLN A 72 7.38 -10.10 7.88
CA GLN A 72 6.16 -9.49 7.36
C GLN A 72 6.46 -8.15 6.69
N LYS A 73 7.26 -7.29 7.33
CA LYS A 73 7.69 -6.01 6.73
C LYS A 73 8.43 -6.25 5.41
N ALA A 74 9.37 -7.19 5.37
CA ALA A 74 10.09 -7.55 4.15
C ALA A 74 9.12 -8.02 3.05
N ALA A 75 8.16 -8.88 3.39
CA ALA A 75 7.14 -9.37 2.46
C ALA A 75 6.20 -8.28 1.95
N TRP A 76 5.89 -7.25 2.74
CA TRP A 76 5.07 -6.12 2.28
C TRP A 76 5.87 -5.12 1.45
N SER A 77 7.14 -4.92 1.78
CA SER A 77 8.02 -3.96 1.11
C SER A 77 8.23 -4.32 -0.36
N VAL A 78 8.26 -5.61 -0.71
CA VAL A 78 8.39 -6.05 -2.11
C VAL A 78 7.20 -5.64 -2.99
N HIS A 79 6.06 -5.30 -2.39
CA HIS A 79 4.86 -4.88 -3.10
C HIS A 79 4.73 -3.36 -3.20
N LEU A 80 5.56 -2.58 -2.51
CA LEU A 80 5.47 -1.14 -2.47
C LEU A 80 6.54 -0.49 -3.36
N HIS A 81 6.11 0.35 -4.29
CA HIS A 81 6.94 1.04 -5.25
C HIS A 81 6.65 2.54 -5.20
N ALA A 82 7.69 3.35 -5.40
CA ALA A 82 7.63 4.81 -5.45
C ALA A 82 7.83 5.28 -6.90
#